data_AF-A0A542ZID5-F1
#
_entry.id   AF-A0A542ZID5-F1
#
_cell.length_a   1.000
_cell.length_b   1.000
_cell.length_c   1.000
_cell.angle_alpha   90.00
_cell.angle_beta   90.00
_cell.angle_gamma   90.00
#
_symmetry.space_group_name_H-M   'P 1'
#
loop_
_entity.id
_entity.type
_entity.pdbx_description
1 polymer ?
#
loop_
_entity_poly.entity_id
_entity_poly.type
_entity_poly.pdbx_seq_one_letter_code
_entity_poly.pdbx_strand_id
1 'polypeptide(L)'
;MLRTALDDIGLAQTPFKVRIIETEETARARRFAGSPSFLVDGVDLFESGTTGGSMTCRVYSTADGLRNVPGLRDLRKALKVQAARAARV
;
A
#
# COMPACT_ATOMS: atom_id res chain seq x y z
N MET A 1 8.57 -3.87 7.45
CA MET A 1 7.76 -2.64 7.52
C MET A 1 6.26 -2.91 7.70
N LEU A 2 5.55 -3.58 6.76
CA LEU A 2 4.10 -3.79 6.90
C LEU A 2 3.70 -4.55 8.18
N ARG A 3 4.41 -5.64 8.52
CA ARG A 3 4.19 -6.36 9.78
C ARG A 3 4.33 -5.45 11.00
N THR A 4 5.39 -4.64 11.08
CA THR A 4 5.59 -3.64 12.14
C THR A 4 4.45 -2.63 12.20
N ALA A 5 3.99 -2.12 11.05
CA ALA A 5 2.87 -1.18 11.02
C ALA A 5 1.56 -1.79 11.52
N LEU A 6 1.30 -3.07 11.24
CA LEU A 6 0.14 -3.82 11.74
C LEU A 6 0.24 -4.08 13.25
N ASP A 7 1.43 -4.46 13.72
CA ASP A 7 1.71 -4.69 15.14
C ASP A 7 1.46 -3.43 15.98
N ASP A 8 2.05 -2.30 15.55
CA ASP A 8 1.91 -0.98 16.17
C ASP A 8 0.46 -0.49 16.32
N ILE A 9 -0.48 -1.05 15.55
CA ILE A 9 -1.90 -0.64 15.56
C ILE A 9 -2.82 -1.73 16.13
N GLY A 10 -2.27 -2.78 16.76
CA GLY A 10 -3.04 -3.85 17.39
C GLY A 10 -3.61 -4.88 16.41
N LEU A 11 -3.09 -4.94 15.18
CA LEU A 11 -3.52 -5.84 14.11
C LEU A 11 -2.44 -6.90 13.78
N ALA A 12 -1.63 -7.29 14.76
CA ALA A 12 -0.48 -8.18 14.57
C ALA A 12 -0.84 -9.51 13.86
N GLN A 13 -2.01 -10.04 14.18
CA GLN A 13 -2.53 -11.32 13.66
C GLN A 13 -3.19 -11.20 12.27
N THR A 14 -3.30 -9.98 11.72
CA THR A 14 -3.91 -9.79 10.40
C THR A 14 -3.05 -10.46 9.32
N PRO A 15 -3.61 -11.43 8.57
CA PRO A 15 -2.89 -12.04 7.47
C PRO A 15 -2.76 -11.05 6.31
N PHE A 16 -1.62 -11.09 5.62
CA PHE A 16 -1.43 -10.38 4.37
C PHE A 16 -0.71 -11.29 3.36
N LYS A 17 -0.92 -11.02 2.08
CA LYS A 17 -0.24 -11.73 1.00
C LYS A 17 0.68 -10.76 0.28
N VAL A 18 1.91 -11.19 0.04
CA VAL A 18 2.84 -10.49 -0.85
C VAL A 18 2.70 -11.10 -2.24
N ARG A 19 2.54 -10.26 -3.25
CA ARG A 19 2.52 -10.69 -4.65
C ARG A 19 3.61 -9.92 -5.38
N ILE A 20 4.47 -10.65 -6.07
CA ILE A 20 5.44 -10.07 -6.99
C ILE A 20 4.74 -9.92 -8.34
N ILE A 21 4.93 -8.77 -8.96
CA ILE A 21 4.42 -8.48 -10.30
C ILE A 21 5.65 -8.48 -11.21
N GLU A 22 5.67 -9.38 -12.18
CA GLU A 22 6.85 -9.65 -13.02
C GLU A 22 6.64 -9.24 -14.48
N THR A 23 5.39 -8.96 -14.87
CA THR A 23 5.03 -8.61 -16.25
C THR A 23 4.19 -7.34 -16.30
N GLU A 24 4.36 -6.57 -17.38
CA GLU A 24 3.54 -5.38 -17.66
C GLU A 24 2.06 -5.72 -17.80
N GLU A 25 1.72 -6.88 -18.37
CA GLU A 25 0.35 -7.36 -18.47
C GLU A 25 -0.29 -7.53 -17.08
N THR A 26 0.44 -8.18 -16.15
CA THR A 26 -0.05 -8.36 -14.77
C THR A 26 -0.15 -7.01 -14.06
N ALA A 27 0.80 -6.11 -14.28
CA ALA A 27 0.77 -4.75 -13.73
C ALA A 27 -0.47 -3.99 -14.21
N ARG A 28 -0.78 -4.03 -15.51
CA ARG A 28 -1.96 -3.40 -16.10
C ARG A 28 -3.26 -4.01 -15.60
N ALA A 29 -3.36 -5.34 -15.62
CA ALA A 29 -4.57 -6.06 -15.18
C ALA A 29 -4.94 -5.75 -13.73
N ARG A 30 -3.93 -5.47 -12.88
CA ARG A 30 -4.10 -5.16 -11.46
C ARG A 30 -4.05 -3.67 -11.14
N ARG A 31 -3.94 -2.80 -12.16
CA ARG A 31 -3.73 -1.35 -12.00
C ARG A 31 -2.59 -1.05 -11.00
N PHE A 32 -1.50 -1.82 -11.12
CA PHE A 32 -0.38 -1.78 -10.20
C PHE A 32 0.30 -0.41 -10.23
N ALA A 33 0.25 0.30 -9.10
CA ALA A 33 0.78 1.65 -8.92
C ALA A 33 2.32 1.72 -8.81
N GLY A 34 3.01 0.58 -8.97
CA GLY A 34 4.45 0.46 -8.79
C GLY A 34 4.84 -0.11 -7.42
N SER A 35 6.10 -0.52 -7.29
CA SER A 35 6.64 -1.17 -6.10
C SER A 35 7.17 -0.16 -5.07
N PRO A 36 7.00 -0.43 -3.75
CA PRO A 36 5.93 -1.28 -3.19
C PRO A 36 4.56 -0.60 -3.39
N SER A 37 3.48 -1.37 -3.37
CA SER A 37 2.10 -0.87 -3.21
C SER A 37 1.37 -1.67 -2.14
N PHE A 38 0.48 -1.01 -1.42
CA PHE A 38 -0.23 -1.59 -0.28
C PHE A 38 -1.73 -1.49 -0.54
N LEU A 39 -2.38 -2.64 -0.70
CA LEU A 39 -3.80 -2.73 -0.99
C LEU A 39 -4.52 -3.39 0.18
N VAL A 40 -5.69 -2.84 0.53
CA VAL A 40 -6.64 -3.43 1.49
C VAL A 40 -7.98 -3.53 0.78
N ASP A 41 -8.53 -4.75 0.70
CA ASP A 41 -9.77 -5.04 -0.04
C ASP A 41 -9.75 -4.52 -1.49
N GLY A 42 -8.58 -4.57 -2.13
CA GLY A 42 -8.36 -4.10 -3.50
C GLY A 42 -8.19 -2.58 -3.65
N VAL A 43 -8.30 -1.82 -2.56
CA VAL A 43 -8.11 -0.37 -2.55
C VAL A 43 -6.66 -0.05 -2.20
N ASP A 44 -5.99 0.73 -3.04
CA ASP A 44 -4.64 1.22 -2.77
C ASP A 44 -4.65 2.29 -1.67
N LEU A 45 -3.80 2.12 -0.66
CA LEU A 45 -3.78 2.97 0.53
C LEU A 45 -3.25 4.40 0.31
N PHE A 46 -2.58 4.65 -0.82
CA PHE A 46 -1.88 5.91 -1.06
C PHE A 46 -2.24 6.55 -2.41
N GLU A 47 -3.28 6.03 -3.08
CA GLU A 47 -3.90 6.53 -4.32
C GLU A 47 -2.92 7.30 -5.24
N SER A 48 -2.02 6.61 -5.93
CA SER A 48 -0.98 7.28 -6.75
C SER A 48 -1.51 7.95 -8.04
N GLY A 49 -2.81 7.86 -8.32
CA GLY A 49 -3.38 8.35 -9.57
C GLY A 49 -2.85 7.63 -10.82
N THR A 50 -2.18 6.48 -10.67
CA THR A 50 -1.64 5.69 -11.79
C THR A 50 -2.77 5.02 -12.55
N THR A 51 -3.29 5.71 -13.57
CA THR A 51 -4.29 5.16 -14.48
C THR A 51 -3.59 4.25 -15.48
N GLY A 52 -3.64 2.93 -15.26
CA GLY A 52 -3.23 1.94 -16.26
C GLY A 52 -2.27 0.85 -15.79
N GLY A 53 -1.69 1.00 -14.59
CA GLY A 53 -0.71 0.05 -14.07
C GLY A 53 0.65 0.13 -14.78
N SER A 54 1.75 0.05 -14.03
CA SER A 54 3.10 0.16 -14.60
C SER A 54 4.13 -0.59 -13.74
N MET A 55 5.15 -1.16 -14.38
CA MET A 55 6.30 -1.81 -13.73
C MET A 55 7.32 -0.77 -13.26
N THR A 56 6.89 0.16 -12.42
CA THR A 56 7.72 1.27 -11.93
C THR A 56 7.96 1.16 -10.42
N CYS A 57 8.97 1.86 -9.91
CA CYS A 57 9.09 2.12 -8.49
C CYS A 57 8.18 3.29 -8.12
N ARG A 58 7.42 3.12 -7.04
CA ARG A 58 6.52 4.16 -6.54
C ARG A 58 7.28 5.14 -5.66
N VAL A 59 6.99 6.42 -5.84
CA VAL A 59 7.52 7.50 -4.99
C VAL A 59 6.45 7.90 -3.97
N TYR A 60 6.89 8.03 -2.73
CA TYR A 60 6.09 8.39 -1.57
C TYR A 60 6.61 9.70 -0.99
N SER A 61 5.69 10.63 -0.72
CA SER A 61 6.01 11.83 0.06
C SER A 61 6.03 11.46 1.53
N THR A 62 7.19 11.62 2.18
CA THR A 62 7.38 11.34 3.61
C THR A 62 7.90 12.59 4.31
N ALA A 63 7.92 12.58 5.65
CA ALA A 63 8.47 13.68 6.44
C ALA A 63 9.97 13.95 6.16
N ASP A 64 10.70 12.95 5.66
CA ASP A 64 12.12 13.03 5.29
C ASP A 64 12.32 13.35 3.79
N GLY A 65 11.25 13.71 3.08
CA GLY A 65 11.23 13.95 1.65
C GLY A 65 10.72 12.76 0.84
N LEU A 66 11.04 12.76 -0.47
CA LEU A 66 10.59 11.74 -1.41
C LEU A 66 11.37 10.44 -1.23
N ARG A 67 10.67 9.33 -1.03
CA ARG A 67 11.25 8.00 -0.83
C ARG A 67 10.56 6.96 -1.70
N ASN A 68 11.21 5.84 -1.97
CA ASN A 68 10.63 4.70 -2.68
C ASN A 68 9.83 3.75 -1.76
N VAL A 69 9.60 4.14 -0.52
CA VAL A 69 8.78 3.44 0.48
C VAL A 69 8.03 4.49 1.31
N PRO A 70 6.80 4.23 1.76
CA PRO A 70 6.10 5.16 2.64
C PRO A 70 6.78 5.21 4.01
N GLY A 71 6.61 6.34 4.70
CA GLY A 71 6.99 6.45 6.09
C GLY A 71 6.16 5.48 6.96
N LEU A 72 6.76 4.92 8.01
CA LEU A 72 6.05 4.01 8.92
C LEU A 72 4.86 4.71 9.61
N ARG A 73 4.96 6.01 9.89
CA ARG A 73 3.85 6.83 10.41
C ARG A 73 2.69 6.91 9.41
N ASP A 74 2.98 7.16 8.14
CA ASP A 74 1.97 7.30 7.09
C ASP A 74 1.26 5.98 6.81
N LEU A 75 2.01 4.87 6.77
CA LEU A 75 1.43 3.54 6.60
C LEU A 75 0.48 3.17 7.74
N ARG A 76 0.85 3.44 8.99
CA ARG A 76 -0.04 3.21 10.15
C ARG A 76 -1.31 4.06 10.05
N LYS A 77 -1.18 5.32 9.66
CA LYS A 77 -2.33 6.23 9.48
C LYS A 77 -3.27 5.70 8.40
N ALA A 78 -2.74 5.33 7.24
CA ALA A 78 -3.54 4.81 6.13
C ALA A 78 -4.28 3.52 6.50
N LEU A 79 -3.60 2.58 7.19
CA LEU A 79 -4.22 1.35 7.69
C LEU A 79 -5.36 1.62 8.68
N LYS A 80 -5.17 2.55 9.64
CA LYS A 80 -6.22 2.94 10.59
C LYS A 80 -7.43 3.56 9.91
N VAL A 81 -7.20 4.44 8.93
CA VAL A 81 -8.27 5.06 8.15
C VAL A 81 -9.06 3.99 7.40
N GLN A 82 -8.39 3.05 6.76
CA GLN A 82 -9.06 2.00 5.99
C GLN A 82 -9.80 1.01 6.90
N ALA A 83 -9.24 0.61 8.04
CA ALA A 83 -9.93 -0.23 9.01
C ALA A 83 -11.19 0.47 9.56
N ALA A 84 -11.10 1.77 9.85
CA ALA A 84 -12.26 2.55 10.30
C ALA A 84 -13.33 2.70 9.22
N ARG A 85 -12.95 2.73 7.93
CA ARG A 85 -13.90 2.69 6.81
C ARG A 85 -14.61 1.34 6.72
N ALA A 86 -13.87 0.24 6.85
CA ALA A 86 -14.43 -1.11 6.82
C ALA A 86 -15.42 -1.38 7.97
N ALA A 87 -15.16 -0.83 9.17
CA ALA A 87 -16.05 -0.99 10.33
C ALA A 87 -17.36 -0.17 10.25
N ARG A 88 -17.52 0.68 9.23
CA ARG A 88 -18.72 1.51 9.02
C ARG A 88 -19.69 0.92 7.99
N VAL A 89 -19.33 -0.20 7.37
CA VAL A 89 -20.13 -0.94 6.39
C VAL A 89 -20.78 -2.13 7.09
#